data_AF-A0A7X0TWT4-F1
#
_entry.id   AF-A0A7X0TWT4-F1
#
_cell.length_a   1.000
_cell.length_b   1.000
_cell.length_c   1.000
_cell.angle_alpha   90.00
_cell.angle_beta   90.00
_cell.angle_gamma   90.00
#
_symmetry.space_group_name_H-M   'P 1'
#
loop_
_entity.id
_entity.type
_entity.pdbx_description
1 polymer ?
#
loop_
_entity_poly.entity_id
_entity_poly.type
_entity_poly.pdbx_seq_one_letter_code
_entity_poly.pdbx_strand_id
1 'polypeptide(L)'
;MITKKAAIAAMAGSLLAGPVALTAMAQPGNAAVAVAADDRLTPGEWLLSGQSLTSVGGRFKLVQQSQGNLVFYDGTKALWTSPTAGNPGAKATMQKEGNLVIYSASNKALWSTPTAGNPGAYLLLPKQSGNLVIYSKDNKPLWSSKAYLGGKLPSGDVLRAGQSIQSANGRYKLIQQEEGNAVLYDGQRSLFTTPTAGHPGARSIMQAEGNWVVVDRNNRALWSTKTAGNPGAWLAVSNDGRVIIYSKDNKPLWTSR
;
A
#
# COMPACT_ATOMS: atom_id res chain seq x y z
N MET A 1 8.25 -24.32 -14.74
CA MET A 1 9.43 -23.48 -15.02
C MET A 1 9.43 -22.34 -14.02
N ILE A 2 10.37 -22.36 -13.08
CA ILE A 2 10.56 -21.33 -12.04
C ILE A 2 11.90 -20.68 -12.35
N THR A 3 11.91 -19.47 -12.87
CA THR A 3 13.15 -18.70 -13.06
C THR A 3 13.54 -18.09 -11.72
N LYS A 4 14.40 -18.79 -10.97
CA LYS A 4 15.14 -18.21 -9.84
C LYS A 4 16.32 -17.40 -10.40
N LYS A 5 16.46 -16.12 -10.02
CA LYS A 5 17.73 -15.39 -10.19
C LYS A 5 18.65 -15.74 -9.01
N ALA A 6 19.86 -16.20 -9.34
CA ALA A 6 20.88 -16.66 -8.41
C ALA A 6 21.65 -15.50 -7.76
N ALA A 7 22.15 -15.74 -6.54
CA ALA A 7 23.12 -14.89 -5.86
C ALA A 7 24.48 -15.60 -5.83
N ILE A 8 25.56 -14.90 -6.18
CA ILE A 8 26.94 -15.41 -6.16
C ILE A 8 27.57 -15.04 -4.81
N ALA A 9 28.15 -16.02 -4.14
CA ALA A 9 29.08 -15.85 -3.02
C ALA A 9 30.43 -16.45 -3.42
N ALA A 10 31.51 -15.67 -3.29
CA ALA A 10 32.87 -16.16 -3.50
C ALA A 10 33.61 -16.22 -2.15
N MET A 11 34.24 -17.37 -1.87
CA MET A 11 35.20 -17.60 -0.80
C MET A 11 36.59 -17.86 -1.39
N ALA A 12 37.64 -17.37 -0.73
CA ALA A 12 38.98 -17.95 -0.51
C ALA A 12 39.88 -16.81 0.01
N GLY A 13 40.79 -16.95 0.99
CA GLY A 13 41.75 -18.04 1.23
C GLY A 13 43.15 -17.46 1.00
N SER A 14 44.02 -17.46 2.01
CA SER A 14 45.28 -16.70 2.06
C SER A 14 46.53 -17.46 1.56
N LEU A 15 47.53 -16.67 1.10
CA LEU A 15 49.01 -16.81 1.13
C LEU A 15 49.77 -17.73 0.14
N LEU A 16 50.69 -17.12 -0.64
CA LEU A 16 52.17 -17.22 -0.54
C LEU A 16 52.89 -16.31 -1.58
N ALA A 17 54.11 -15.86 -1.26
CA ALA A 17 54.84 -14.74 -1.89
C ALA A 17 55.87 -15.13 -2.97
N GLY A 18 56.14 -14.20 -3.90
CA GLY A 18 57.30 -14.17 -4.84
C GLY A 18 57.32 -12.86 -5.65
N PRO A 19 58.49 -12.27 -6.01
CA PRO A 19 58.57 -10.91 -6.52
C PRO A 19 58.50 -10.85 -8.06
N VAL A 20 57.54 -10.12 -8.63
CA VAL A 20 57.56 -9.80 -10.07
C VAL A 20 56.99 -8.39 -10.33
N ALA A 21 57.81 -7.60 -11.03
CA ALA A 21 57.59 -6.32 -11.72
C ALA A 21 56.23 -5.59 -11.56
N LEU A 22 56.29 -4.34 -11.08
CA LEU A 22 55.20 -3.36 -11.21
C LEU A 22 54.98 -3.01 -12.69
N THR A 23 54.05 -3.70 -13.33
CA THR A 23 53.25 -3.09 -14.40
C THR A 23 51.95 -2.64 -13.77
N ALA A 24 51.67 -1.34 -13.82
CA ALA A 24 50.41 -0.78 -13.37
C ALA A 24 49.29 -1.29 -14.29
N MET A 25 48.70 -2.43 -13.95
CA MET A 25 47.44 -2.87 -14.53
C MET A 25 46.37 -1.91 -14.00
N ALA A 26 45.83 -1.07 -14.88
CA ALA A 26 44.62 -0.32 -14.56
C ALA A 26 43.56 -1.31 -14.07
N GLN A 27 43.15 -1.19 -12.81
CA GLN A 27 42.03 -1.95 -12.29
C GLN A 27 40.84 -1.67 -13.21
N PRO A 28 40.12 -2.70 -13.72
CA PRO A 28 38.81 -2.44 -14.28
C PRO A 28 37.99 -1.85 -13.13
N GLY A 29 37.75 -0.53 -13.20
CA GLY A 29 36.94 0.16 -12.23
C GLY A 29 35.64 -0.60 -12.08
N ASN A 30 35.25 -0.88 -10.83
CA ASN A 30 33.95 -1.41 -10.51
C ASN A 30 32.90 -0.49 -11.15
N ALA A 31 32.46 -0.83 -12.36
CA ALA A 31 31.23 -0.32 -12.91
C ALA A 31 30.17 -0.74 -11.91
N ALA A 32 29.67 0.24 -11.14
CA ALA A 32 28.54 0.04 -10.27
C ALA A 32 27.47 -0.63 -11.13
N VAL A 33 27.17 -1.89 -10.83
CA VAL A 33 26.08 -2.61 -11.47
C VAL A 33 24.84 -1.83 -11.07
N ALA A 34 24.35 -0.99 -11.98
CA ALA A 34 23.06 -0.35 -11.82
C ALA A 34 22.06 -1.49 -11.72
N VAL A 35 21.65 -1.81 -10.49
CA VAL A 35 20.55 -2.74 -10.24
C VAL A 35 19.37 -2.11 -10.98
N ALA A 36 18.97 -2.73 -12.10
CA ALA A 36 17.86 -2.25 -12.88
C ALA A 36 16.68 -2.01 -11.93
N ALA A 37 16.20 -0.76 -11.90
CA ALA A 37 15.05 -0.40 -11.09
C ALA A 37 13.85 -1.19 -11.64
N ASP A 38 13.48 -2.27 -10.96
CA ASP A 38 12.23 -2.94 -11.23
C ASP A 38 11.15 -2.17 -10.48
N ASP A 39 10.45 -1.31 -11.20
CA ASP A 39 9.40 -0.45 -10.67
C ASP A 39 8.07 -1.19 -10.54
N ARG A 40 8.03 -2.48 -10.88
CA ARG A 40 6.82 -3.29 -10.95
C ARG A 40 7.01 -4.70 -10.38
N LEU A 41 5.89 -5.30 -10.00
CA LEU A 41 5.79 -6.74 -9.73
C LEU A 41 4.79 -7.32 -10.73
N THR A 42 5.27 -8.13 -11.67
CA THR A 42 4.46 -8.70 -12.75
C THR A 42 3.81 -10.03 -12.32
N PRO A 43 2.79 -10.52 -13.05
CA PRO A 43 2.07 -11.73 -12.65
C PRO A 43 2.98 -12.96 -12.54
N GLY A 44 2.90 -13.66 -11.41
CA GLY A 44 3.72 -14.80 -11.04
C GLY A 44 5.02 -14.45 -10.32
N GLU A 45 5.39 -13.17 -10.25
CA GLU A 45 6.61 -12.74 -9.56
C GLU A 45 6.41 -12.63 -8.05
N TRP A 46 7.53 -12.72 -7.34
CA TRP A 46 7.59 -12.71 -5.89
C TRP A 46 8.55 -11.63 -5.42
N LEU A 47 8.18 -10.98 -4.32
CA LEU A 47 9.07 -10.19 -3.49
C LEU A 47 9.30 -10.96 -2.18
N LEU A 48 10.46 -11.59 -2.06
CA LEU A 48 10.82 -12.38 -0.89
C LEU A 48 11.21 -11.46 0.29
N SER A 49 11.20 -12.03 1.49
CA SER A 49 11.68 -11.35 2.70
C SER A 49 13.07 -10.72 2.50
N GLY A 50 13.17 -9.41 2.80
CA GLY A 50 14.35 -8.58 2.61
C GLY A 50 14.47 -7.92 1.23
N GLN A 51 13.69 -8.36 0.24
CA GLN A 51 13.77 -7.83 -1.11
C GLN A 51 12.93 -6.55 -1.29
N SER A 52 13.25 -5.81 -2.34
CA SER A 52 12.56 -4.56 -2.64
C SER A 52 12.45 -4.26 -4.12
N LEU A 53 11.38 -3.54 -4.49
CA LEU A 53 11.22 -2.82 -5.75
C LEU A 53 11.52 -1.35 -5.55
N THR A 54 11.97 -0.68 -6.61
CA THR A 54 12.32 0.74 -6.57
C THR A 54 11.71 1.44 -7.78
N SER A 55 11.00 2.55 -7.57
CA SER A 55 10.45 3.34 -8.67
C SER A 55 11.56 3.87 -9.57
N VAL A 56 11.27 4.10 -10.86
CA VAL A 56 12.18 4.80 -11.77
C VAL A 56 12.64 6.14 -11.15
N GLY A 57 13.95 6.35 -11.03
CA GLY A 57 14.53 7.52 -10.38
C GLY A 57 14.73 7.41 -8.86
N GLY A 58 14.46 6.25 -8.25
CA GLY A 58 14.96 5.90 -6.92
C GLY A 58 14.17 6.41 -5.72
N ARG A 59 13.19 7.30 -5.92
CA ARG A 59 12.50 7.99 -4.81
C ARG A 59 11.66 7.05 -3.95
N PHE A 60 10.83 6.21 -4.58
CA PHE A 60 9.93 5.33 -3.87
C PHE A 60 10.46 3.89 -3.84
N LYS A 61 10.23 3.22 -2.72
CA LYS A 61 10.68 1.84 -2.50
C LYS A 61 9.56 1.01 -1.91
N LEU A 62 9.31 -0.18 -2.46
CA LEU A 62 8.44 -1.18 -1.86
C LEU A 62 9.32 -2.28 -1.29
N VAL A 63 9.23 -2.54 0.02
CA VAL A 63 10.11 -3.49 0.71
C VAL A 63 9.27 -4.56 1.38
N GLN A 64 9.52 -5.83 1.07
CA GLN A 64 9.06 -6.93 1.90
C GLN A 64 10.03 -7.08 3.07
N GLN A 65 9.70 -6.51 4.22
CA GLN A 65 10.57 -6.48 5.38
C GLN A 65 10.76 -7.87 6.01
N SER A 66 11.88 -8.07 6.69
CA SER A 66 12.21 -9.32 7.39
C SER A 66 11.23 -9.69 8.50
N GLN A 67 10.56 -8.71 9.09
CA GLN A 67 9.53 -8.88 10.12
C GLN A 67 8.15 -9.25 9.55
N GLY A 68 8.01 -9.28 8.22
CA GLY A 68 6.83 -9.80 7.52
C GLY A 68 5.91 -8.76 6.88
N ASN A 69 6.14 -7.46 7.11
CA ASN A 69 5.38 -6.39 6.47
C ASN A 69 5.88 -6.08 5.06
N LEU A 70 4.95 -5.85 4.13
CA LEU A 70 5.20 -5.19 2.86
C LEU A 70 4.99 -3.69 3.06
N VAL A 71 6.02 -2.86 2.87
CA VAL A 71 5.97 -1.43 3.17
C VAL A 71 6.39 -0.61 1.96
N PHE A 72 5.58 0.38 1.60
CA PHE A 72 5.85 1.34 0.54
C PHE A 72 6.35 2.67 1.14
N TYR A 73 7.50 3.14 0.70
CA TYR A 73 8.25 4.26 1.28
C TYR A 73 8.47 5.40 0.29
N ASP A 74 8.56 6.62 0.82
CA ASP A 74 9.21 7.81 0.22
C ASP A 74 10.40 8.19 1.12
N GLY A 75 11.62 7.85 0.71
CA GLY A 75 12.78 7.88 1.59
C GLY A 75 12.59 6.97 2.82
N THR A 76 12.56 7.56 4.02
CA THR A 76 12.32 6.84 5.29
C THR A 76 10.85 6.86 5.72
N LYS A 77 10.00 7.64 5.06
CA LYS A 77 8.59 7.79 5.41
C LYS A 77 7.77 6.66 4.81
N ALA A 78 7.13 5.85 5.66
CA ALA A 78 6.15 4.88 5.20
C ALA A 78 4.91 5.60 4.66
N LEU A 79 4.56 5.33 3.41
CA LEU A 79 3.34 5.81 2.75
C LEU A 79 2.20 4.80 2.86
N TRP A 80 2.51 3.51 2.92
CA TRP A 80 1.56 2.41 3.11
C TRP A 80 2.27 1.18 3.67
N THR A 81 1.57 0.36 4.45
CA THR A 81 2.07 -0.92 4.98
C THR A 81 0.98 -1.98 4.92
N SER A 82 1.35 -3.24 4.70
CA SER A 82 0.48 -4.36 5.02
C SER A 82 0.39 -4.57 6.54
N PRO A 83 -0.73 -5.13 7.06
CA PRO A 83 -0.87 -5.50 8.47
C PRO A 83 -0.40 -6.95 8.71
N THR A 84 0.86 -7.25 8.38
CA THR A 84 1.41 -8.64 8.41
C THR A 84 2.66 -8.80 9.27
N ALA A 85 2.91 -7.85 10.18
CA ALA A 85 4.07 -7.85 11.08
C ALA A 85 4.02 -9.05 12.02
N GLY A 86 5.19 -9.48 12.52
CA GLY A 86 5.31 -10.67 13.36
C GLY A 86 5.30 -11.98 12.58
N ASN A 87 5.38 -11.93 11.24
CA ASN A 87 5.45 -13.09 10.36
C ASN A 87 6.80 -13.11 9.62
N PRO A 88 7.91 -13.43 10.32
CA PRO A 88 9.22 -13.46 9.69
C PRO A 88 9.26 -14.45 8.52
N GLY A 89 9.96 -14.06 7.45
CA GLY A 89 10.02 -14.84 6.21
C GLY A 89 8.78 -14.76 5.33
N ALA A 90 7.80 -13.90 5.66
CA ALA A 90 6.67 -13.65 4.76
C ALA A 90 7.14 -13.07 3.41
N LYS A 91 6.38 -13.37 2.37
CA LYS A 91 6.69 -13.05 0.97
C LYS A 91 5.45 -12.52 0.26
N ALA A 92 5.62 -11.51 -0.58
CA ALA A 92 4.55 -10.97 -1.41
C ALA A 92 4.64 -11.57 -2.82
N THR A 93 3.50 -11.74 -3.48
CA THR A 93 3.44 -12.15 -4.89
C THR A 93 2.28 -11.47 -5.59
N MET A 94 2.53 -11.02 -6.81
CA MET A 94 1.45 -10.68 -7.73
C MET A 94 1.02 -11.98 -8.40
N GLN A 95 -0.09 -12.58 -7.99
CA GLN A 95 -0.54 -13.85 -8.52
C GLN A 95 -1.00 -13.74 -9.98
N LYS A 96 -1.01 -14.86 -10.70
CA LYS A 96 -1.38 -14.89 -12.12
C LYS A 96 -2.84 -14.51 -12.38
N GLU A 97 -3.73 -14.80 -11.43
CA GLU A 97 -5.14 -14.37 -11.47
C GLU A 97 -5.35 -12.87 -11.16
N GLY A 98 -4.28 -12.12 -10.89
CA GLY A 98 -4.32 -10.67 -10.74
C GLY A 98 -4.44 -10.15 -9.31
N ASN A 99 -4.25 -11.01 -8.32
CA ASN A 99 -4.30 -10.62 -6.91
C ASN A 99 -2.89 -10.43 -6.31
N LEU A 100 -2.63 -9.35 -5.58
CA LEU A 100 -1.44 -9.22 -4.75
C LEU A 100 -1.71 -9.92 -3.41
N VAL A 101 -0.89 -10.92 -3.06
CA VAL A 101 -1.04 -11.70 -1.83
C VAL A 101 0.26 -11.74 -1.05
N ILE A 102 0.16 -11.64 0.27
CA ILE A 102 1.27 -11.86 1.20
C ILE A 102 1.04 -13.20 1.88
N TYR A 103 2.03 -14.08 1.76
CA TYR A 103 2.05 -15.40 2.38
C TYR A 103 3.06 -15.45 3.52
N SER A 104 2.73 -16.19 4.58
CA SER A 104 3.70 -16.57 5.61
C SER A 104 4.80 -17.46 5.01
N ALA A 105 5.86 -17.71 5.78
CA ALA A 105 6.89 -18.67 5.42
C ALA A 105 6.33 -20.09 5.16
N SER A 106 5.24 -20.46 5.84
CA SER A 106 4.50 -21.72 5.67
C SER A 106 3.42 -21.70 4.57
N ASN A 107 3.41 -20.68 3.71
CA ASN A 107 2.43 -20.48 2.63
C ASN A 107 0.97 -20.27 3.08
N LYS A 108 0.72 -19.84 4.32
CA LYS A 108 -0.60 -19.36 4.74
C LYS A 108 -0.81 -17.93 4.23
N ALA A 109 -1.94 -17.66 3.57
CA ALA A 109 -2.28 -16.30 3.17
C ALA A 109 -2.50 -15.42 4.42
N LEU A 110 -1.78 -14.29 4.50
CA LEU A 110 -1.85 -13.34 5.60
C LEU A 110 -2.66 -12.10 5.22
N TRP A 111 -2.55 -11.65 3.97
CA TRP A 111 -3.24 -10.49 3.44
C TRP A 111 -3.36 -10.59 1.92
N SER A 112 -4.40 -9.98 1.33
CA SER A 112 -4.53 -9.88 -0.12
C SER A 112 -5.33 -8.65 -0.55
N THR A 113 -5.15 -8.23 -1.80
CA THR A 113 -6.03 -7.24 -2.45
C THR A 113 -7.35 -7.86 -2.94
N PRO A 114 -8.36 -7.05 -3.27
CA PRO A 114 -9.59 -7.53 -3.90
C PRO A 114 -9.51 -7.43 -5.44
N THR A 115 -8.42 -7.91 -6.06
CA THR A 115 -8.19 -7.78 -7.52
C THR A 115 -8.15 -9.12 -8.27
N ALA A 116 -8.48 -10.23 -7.61
CA ALA A 116 -8.58 -11.53 -8.26
C ALA A 116 -9.58 -11.53 -9.44
N GLY A 117 -9.33 -12.35 -10.46
CA GLY A 117 -10.12 -12.40 -11.69
C GLY A 117 -9.63 -11.44 -12.79
N ASN A 118 -8.48 -10.79 -12.59
CA ASN A 118 -7.85 -9.89 -13.54
C ASN A 118 -6.50 -10.46 -14.02
N PRO A 119 -6.49 -11.54 -14.82
CA PRO A 119 -5.25 -12.16 -15.26
C PRO A 119 -4.38 -11.17 -16.04
N GLY A 120 -3.08 -11.19 -15.77
CA GLY A 120 -2.13 -10.23 -16.35
C GLY A 120 -2.02 -8.91 -15.58
N ALA A 121 -2.74 -8.73 -14.48
CA ALA A 121 -2.57 -7.54 -13.63
C ALA A 121 -1.17 -7.49 -12.99
N TYR A 122 -0.65 -6.29 -12.81
CA TYR A 122 0.70 -6.04 -12.26
C TYR A 122 0.67 -4.90 -11.25
N LEU A 123 1.55 -4.98 -10.26
CA LEU A 123 1.80 -3.90 -9.30
C LEU A 123 2.81 -2.91 -9.91
N LEU A 124 2.62 -1.61 -9.71
CA LEU A 124 3.52 -0.56 -10.19
C LEU A 124 3.78 0.48 -9.10
N LEU A 125 5.02 0.96 -9.02
CA LEU A 125 5.49 2.10 -8.21
C LEU A 125 5.73 3.32 -9.13
N PRO A 126 4.70 4.13 -9.44
CA PRO A 126 4.85 5.24 -10.37
C PRO A 126 5.77 6.33 -9.80
N LYS A 127 6.71 6.79 -10.62
CA LYS A 127 7.80 7.73 -10.28
C LYS A 127 7.39 9.00 -9.51
N GLN A 128 6.17 9.51 -9.70
CA GLN A 128 5.78 10.84 -9.21
C GLN A 128 4.66 10.84 -8.16
N SER A 129 3.92 9.74 -8.01
CA SER A 129 2.59 9.82 -7.37
C SER A 129 2.57 9.51 -5.87
N GLY A 130 3.61 8.88 -5.32
CA GLY A 130 3.58 8.35 -3.95
C GLY A 130 2.40 7.41 -3.73
N ASN A 131 1.95 6.73 -4.78
CA ASN A 131 0.85 5.78 -4.78
C ASN A 131 1.36 4.44 -5.30
N LEU A 132 1.04 3.34 -4.64
CA LEU A 132 1.31 2.00 -5.15
C LEU A 132 0.03 1.51 -5.83
N VAL A 133 0.10 1.09 -7.09
CA VAL A 133 -1.11 0.81 -7.89
C VAL A 133 -1.03 -0.58 -8.51
N ILE A 134 -2.12 -1.34 -8.45
CA ILE A 134 -2.29 -2.53 -9.29
C ILE A 134 -3.06 -2.09 -10.53
N TYR A 135 -2.51 -2.39 -11.70
CA TYR A 135 -3.16 -2.18 -12.99
C TYR A 135 -3.57 -3.51 -13.60
N SER A 136 -4.66 -3.51 -14.36
CA SER A 136 -4.99 -4.61 -15.27
C SER A 136 -3.97 -4.69 -16.40
N LYS A 137 -4.00 -5.78 -17.17
CA LYS A 137 -3.20 -5.94 -18.41
C LYS A 137 -3.40 -4.79 -19.42
N ASP A 138 -4.56 -4.14 -19.38
CA ASP A 138 -4.94 -3.04 -20.28
C ASP A 138 -4.67 -1.66 -19.66
N ASN A 139 -3.82 -1.59 -18.63
CA ASN A 139 -3.46 -0.37 -17.89
C ASN A 139 -4.63 0.33 -17.16
N LYS A 140 -5.71 -0.40 -16.83
CA LYS A 140 -6.79 0.15 -15.99
C LYS A 140 -6.45 -0.02 -14.51
N PRO A 141 -6.53 1.03 -13.67
CA PRO A 141 -6.23 0.89 -12.24
C PRO A 141 -7.28 -0.01 -11.58
N LEU A 142 -6.82 -1.06 -10.92
CA LEU A 142 -7.63 -2.06 -10.21
C LEU A 142 -7.55 -1.95 -8.70
N TRP A 143 -6.47 -1.39 -8.16
CA TRP A 143 -6.25 -1.12 -6.73
C TRP A 143 -5.22 -0.02 -6.55
N SER A 144 -5.28 0.74 -5.45
CA SER A 144 -4.16 1.59 -5.08
C SER A 144 -3.97 1.71 -3.58
N SER A 145 -2.74 1.93 -3.11
CA SER A 145 -2.46 2.13 -1.69
C SER A 145 -3.08 3.41 -1.12
N LYS A 146 -3.52 4.31 -1.98
CA LYS A 146 -4.30 5.50 -1.61
C LYS A 146 -5.82 5.30 -1.70
N ALA A 147 -6.28 4.19 -2.29
CA ALA A 147 -7.69 3.87 -2.44
C ALA A 147 -8.00 2.58 -1.68
N TYR A 148 -8.78 2.68 -0.61
CA TYR A 148 -9.21 1.50 0.12
C TYR A 148 -10.29 0.77 -0.68
N LEU A 149 -9.88 -0.27 -1.42
CA LEU A 149 -10.81 -1.15 -2.12
C LEU A 149 -11.39 -2.20 -1.19
N GLY A 150 -12.65 -2.54 -1.41
CA GLY A 150 -13.47 -3.30 -0.46
C GLY A 150 -14.19 -2.41 0.55
N GLY A 151 -14.16 -1.09 0.37
CA GLY A 151 -14.97 -0.15 1.13
C GLY A 151 -14.45 0.16 2.53
N LYS A 152 -13.24 -0.24 2.93
CA LYS A 152 -12.83 -0.20 4.35
C LYS A 152 -11.70 0.77 4.66
N LEU A 153 -11.90 1.68 5.62
CA LEU A 153 -10.84 2.45 6.28
C LEU A 153 -10.62 1.89 7.71
N PRO A 154 -9.51 1.19 7.97
CA PRO A 154 -9.21 0.58 9.27
C PRO A 154 -9.03 1.59 10.42
N SER A 155 -9.09 1.09 11.65
CA SER A 155 -8.70 1.83 12.85
C SER A 155 -7.25 2.34 12.75
N GLY A 156 -7.03 3.60 13.08
CA GLY A 156 -5.75 4.31 13.01
C GLY A 156 -5.44 4.96 11.65
N ASP A 157 -6.20 4.63 10.60
CA ASP A 157 -5.89 5.07 9.25
C ASP A 157 -6.48 6.44 8.91
N VAL A 158 -5.90 7.06 7.87
CA VAL A 158 -6.20 8.42 7.43
C VAL A 158 -6.54 8.44 5.95
N LEU A 159 -7.68 9.01 5.62
CA LEU A 159 -8.07 9.37 4.27
C LEU A 159 -7.82 10.88 4.04
N ARG A 160 -6.77 11.20 3.30
CA ARG A 160 -6.32 12.57 2.99
C ARG A 160 -7.06 13.17 1.81
N ALA A 161 -6.96 14.49 1.67
CA ALA A 161 -7.41 15.21 0.48
C ALA A 161 -7.03 14.49 -0.82
N GLY A 162 -8.01 14.33 -1.71
CA GLY A 162 -7.94 13.60 -2.97
C GLY A 162 -8.08 12.06 -2.86
N GLN A 163 -7.97 11.48 -1.67
CA GLN A 163 -8.10 10.03 -1.47
C GLN A 163 -9.56 9.60 -1.31
N SER A 164 -9.84 8.36 -1.70
CA SER A 164 -11.19 7.81 -1.59
C SER A 164 -11.23 6.34 -1.15
N ILE A 165 -12.38 5.95 -0.63
CA ILE A 165 -12.76 4.58 -0.28
C ILE A 165 -13.91 4.21 -1.21
N GLN A 166 -13.85 3.05 -1.84
CA GLN A 166 -14.87 2.61 -2.80
C GLN A 166 -15.52 1.31 -2.34
N SER A 167 -16.84 1.23 -2.40
CA SER A 167 -17.60 0.03 -2.08
C SER A 167 -17.13 -1.18 -2.90
N ALA A 168 -17.33 -2.38 -2.37
CA ALA A 168 -16.88 -3.61 -3.02
C ALA A 168 -17.49 -3.83 -4.42
N ASN A 169 -18.71 -3.35 -4.66
CA ASN A 169 -19.35 -3.36 -5.98
C ASN A 169 -18.87 -2.24 -6.93
N GLY A 170 -17.93 -1.39 -6.50
CA GLY A 170 -17.38 -0.29 -7.29
C GLY A 170 -18.32 0.92 -7.48
N ARG A 171 -19.56 0.88 -7.02
CA ARG A 171 -20.55 1.93 -7.31
C ARG A 171 -20.42 3.18 -6.44
N TYR A 172 -20.17 2.99 -5.14
CA TYR A 172 -20.20 4.07 -4.16
C TYR A 172 -18.79 4.46 -3.74
N LYS A 173 -18.54 5.77 -3.63
CA LYS A 173 -17.21 6.31 -3.35
C LYS A 173 -17.29 7.39 -2.29
N LEU A 174 -16.68 7.15 -1.13
CA LEU A 174 -16.41 8.19 -0.13
C LEU A 174 -15.07 8.84 -0.47
N ILE A 175 -15.05 10.14 -0.77
CA ILE A 175 -13.85 10.90 -1.08
C ILE A 175 -13.65 12.01 -0.06
N GLN A 176 -12.42 12.15 0.44
CA GLN A 176 -11.99 13.37 1.10
C GLN A 176 -11.56 14.36 0.01
N GLN A 177 -12.42 15.32 -0.31
CA GLN A 177 -12.19 16.31 -1.37
C GLN A 177 -11.09 17.31 -0.98
N GLU A 178 -10.49 17.94 -1.99
CA GLU A 178 -9.39 18.89 -1.78
C GLU A 178 -9.81 20.15 -1.02
N GLU A 179 -11.05 20.60 -1.22
CA GLU A 179 -11.68 21.70 -0.48
C GLU A 179 -12.01 21.37 0.99
N GLY A 180 -11.79 20.12 1.42
CA GLY A 180 -11.89 19.70 2.82
C GLY A 180 -13.16 18.94 3.22
N ASN A 181 -14.10 18.76 2.30
CA ASN A 181 -15.32 18.00 2.54
C ASN A 181 -15.08 16.48 2.39
N ALA A 182 -15.65 15.64 3.25
CA ALA A 182 -15.74 14.20 3.02
C ALA A 182 -17.14 13.86 2.50
N VAL A 183 -17.21 13.36 1.26
CA VAL A 183 -18.48 13.18 0.54
C VAL A 183 -18.61 11.76 0.01
N LEU A 184 -19.74 11.12 0.29
CA LEU A 184 -20.12 9.85 -0.33
C LEU A 184 -20.90 10.12 -1.62
N TYR A 185 -20.48 9.51 -2.71
CA TYR A 185 -21.13 9.61 -4.02
C TYR A 185 -21.68 8.28 -4.53
N ASP A 186 -22.76 8.35 -5.29
CA ASP A 186 -23.20 7.39 -6.31
C ASP A 186 -23.05 8.06 -7.69
N GLY A 187 -21.95 7.79 -8.39
CA GLY A 187 -21.57 8.54 -9.58
C GLY A 187 -21.40 10.04 -9.27
N GLN A 188 -22.27 10.89 -9.83
CA GLN A 188 -22.26 12.34 -9.60
C GLN A 188 -23.20 12.79 -8.46
N ARG A 189 -24.05 11.88 -7.96
CA ARG A 189 -25.02 12.21 -6.91
C ARG A 189 -24.37 12.07 -5.53
N SER A 190 -24.38 13.13 -4.74
CA SER A 190 -23.96 13.05 -3.34
C SER A 190 -25.04 12.34 -2.50
N LEU A 191 -24.60 11.44 -1.63
CA LEU A 191 -25.46 10.66 -0.73
C LEU A 191 -25.31 11.07 0.73
N PHE A 192 -24.12 11.54 1.12
CA PHE A 192 -23.75 12.02 2.45
C PHE A 192 -22.58 13.01 2.34
N THR A 193 -22.48 13.97 3.26
CA THR A 193 -21.39 14.95 3.36
C THR A 193 -21.09 15.28 4.83
N THR A 194 -19.80 15.44 5.16
CA THR A 194 -19.38 16.08 6.41
C THR A 194 -19.32 17.59 6.14
N PRO A 195 -20.11 18.46 6.80
CA PRO A 195 -20.17 19.91 6.51
C PRO A 195 -18.85 20.63 6.87
N THR A 196 -17.80 20.36 6.10
CA THR A 196 -16.39 20.71 6.36
C THR A 196 -15.72 21.29 5.11
N ALA A 197 -16.49 21.62 4.07
CA ALA A 197 -16.01 22.37 2.92
C ALA A 197 -15.37 23.71 3.33
N GLY A 198 -14.46 24.24 2.51
CA GLY A 198 -13.72 25.47 2.79
C GLY A 198 -12.48 25.27 3.69
N HIS A 199 -12.08 24.03 3.94
CA HIS A 199 -10.95 23.67 4.79
C HIS A 199 -9.91 22.86 3.98
N PRO A 200 -9.18 23.49 3.04
CA PRO A 200 -8.23 22.79 2.20
C PRO A 200 -7.14 22.08 3.02
N GLY A 201 -6.84 20.85 2.65
CA GLY A 201 -5.93 19.98 3.40
C GLY A 201 -6.56 19.28 4.61
N ALA A 202 -7.88 19.41 4.82
CA ALA A 202 -8.58 18.56 5.78
C ALA A 202 -8.48 17.08 5.42
N ARG A 203 -8.55 16.24 6.44
CA ARG A 203 -8.40 14.78 6.33
C ARG A 203 -9.38 14.06 7.25
N SER A 204 -9.85 12.93 6.79
CA SER A 204 -10.64 11.98 7.55
C SER A 204 -9.72 11.02 8.29
N ILE A 205 -9.95 10.79 9.57
CA ILE A 205 -9.17 9.88 10.42
C ILE A 205 -10.15 8.93 11.09
N MET A 206 -9.96 7.63 10.88
CA MET A 206 -10.59 6.61 11.72
C MET A 206 -9.68 6.43 12.94
N GLN A 207 -9.92 7.17 14.02
CA GLN A 207 -9.06 7.19 15.19
C GLN A 207 -9.02 5.84 15.91
N ALA A 208 -7.90 5.57 16.60
CA ALA A 208 -7.68 4.30 17.29
C ALA A 208 -8.72 4.00 18.38
N GLU A 209 -9.26 5.04 19.02
CA GLU A 209 -10.38 4.93 19.98
C GLU A 209 -11.75 4.64 19.33
N GLY A 210 -11.81 4.53 18.01
CA GLY A 210 -13.01 4.12 17.28
C GLY A 210 -13.90 5.25 16.78
N ASN A 211 -13.38 6.48 16.72
CA ASN A 211 -14.10 7.64 16.22
C ASN A 211 -13.66 7.99 14.79
N TRP A 212 -14.60 8.24 13.87
CA TRP A 212 -14.27 8.88 12.61
C TRP A 212 -14.37 10.39 12.77
N VAL A 213 -13.27 11.10 12.51
CA VAL A 213 -13.17 12.55 12.63
C VAL A 213 -12.63 13.14 11.34
N VAL A 214 -13.24 14.21 10.86
CA VAL A 214 -12.62 15.09 9.86
C VAL A 214 -11.90 16.20 10.61
N VAL A 215 -10.60 16.32 10.42
CA VAL A 215 -9.77 17.35 11.03
C VAL A 215 -9.18 18.27 9.96
N ASP A 216 -8.95 19.53 10.31
CA ASP A 216 -8.24 20.47 9.44
C ASP A 216 -6.73 20.17 9.36
N ARG A 217 -6.01 20.99 8.59
CA ARG A 217 -4.55 20.85 8.41
C ARG A 217 -3.77 20.90 9.74
N ASN A 218 -4.29 21.64 10.73
CA ASN A 218 -3.70 21.85 12.05
C ASN A 218 -4.15 20.82 13.11
N ASN A 219 -4.88 19.76 12.72
CA ASN A 219 -5.49 18.76 13.60
C ASN A 219 -6.70 19.24 14.43
N ARG A 220 -7.32 20.39 14.11
CA ARG A 220 -8.58 20.79 14.77
C ARG A 220 -9.73 19.95 14.20
N ALA A 221 -10.51 19.34 15.08
CA ALA A 221 -11.71 18.61 14.67
C ALA A 221 -12.74 19.56 14.04
N LEU A 222 -13.23 19.21 12.86
CA LEU A 222 -14.29 19.92 12.13
C LEU A 222 -15.63 19.17 12.22
N TRP A 223 -15.58 17.84 12.19
CA TRP A 223 -16.75 16.97 12.26
C TRP A 223 -16.39 15.60 12.85
N SER A 224 -17.34 14.89 13.46
CA SER A 224 -17.12 13.56 14.05
C SER A 224 -18.38 12.71 14.15
N THR A 225 -18.24 11.37 14.05
CA THR A 225 -19.30 10.38 14.26
C THR A 225 -19.70 10.18 15.73
N LYS A 226 -18.91 10.69 16.68
CA LYS A 226 -19.11 10.50 18.13
C LYS A 226 -19.10 9.02 18.56
N THR A 227 -18.31 8.19 17.89
CA THR A 227 -18.19 6.74 18.18
C THR A 227 -16.95 6.39 19.02
N ALA A 228 -16.32 7.36 19.68
CA ALA A 228 -15.18 7.14 20.57
C ALA A 228 -15.51 6.15 21.69
N GLY A 229 -14.48 5.43 22.20
CA GLY A 229 -14.64 4.37 23.19
C GLY A 229 -14.84 2.97 22.59
N ASN A 230 -14.69 2.84 21.27
CA ASN A 230 -14.82 1.59 20.52
C ASN A 230 -13.49 1.22 19.83
N PRO A 231 -12.43 0.89 20.59
CA PRO A 231 -11.12 0.65 20.01
C PRO A 231 -11.13 -0.46 18.97
N GLY A 232 -10.44 -0.22 17.85
CA GLY A 232 -10.43 -1.12 16.70
C GLY A 232 -11.66 -0.99 15.78
N ALA A 233 -12.56 -0.03 16.02
CA ALA A 233 -13.63 0.27 15.07
C ALA A 233 -13.08 0.77 13.72
N TRP A 234 -13.84 0.55 12.66
CA TRP A 234 -13.42 0.81 11.29
C TRP A 234 -14.58 1.37 10.47
N LEU A 235 -14.26 2.17 9.47
CA LEU A 235 -15.23 2.77 8.57
C LEU A 235 -15.43 1.90 7.33
N ALA A 236 -16.68 1.75 6.92
CA ALA A 236 -17.11 1.02 5.73
C ALA A 236 -17.88 1.93 4.76
N VAL A 237 -17.68 1.76 3.46
CA VAL A 237 -18.56 2.20 2.38
C VAL A 237 -19.26 0.95 1.85
N SER A 238 -20.54 0.82 2.16
CA SER A 238 -21.33 -0.36 1.84
C SER A 238 -21.82 -0.36 0.38
N ASN A 239 -22.19 -1.54 -0.10
CA ASN A 239 -22.78 -1.73 -1.43
C ASN A 239 -24.22 -1.19 -1.57
N ASP A 240 -24.78 -0.59 -0.53
CA ASP A 240 -26.09 0.07 -0.53
C ASP A 240 -25.99 1.60 -0.36
N GLY A 241 -24.78 2.17 -0.50
CA GLY A 241 -24.59 3.62 -0.51
C GLY A 241 -24.66 4.27 0.86
N ARG A 242 -24.09 3.61 1.88
CA ARG A 242 -23.92 4.17 3.22
C ARG A 242 -22.45 4.20 3.62
N VAL A 243 -22.13 5.15 4.50
CA VAL A 243 -20.92 5.08 5.32
C VAL A 243 -21.33 4.52 6.68
N ILE A 244 -20.65 3.48 7.15
CA ILE A 244 -20.95 2.79 8.40
C ILE A 244 -19.68 2.73 9.24
N ILE A 245 -19.77 3.04 10.53
CA ILE A 245 -18.71 2.71 11.48
C ILE A 245 -19.07 1.39 12.13
N TYR A 246 -18.21 0.39 11.99
CA TYR A 246 -18.35 -0.90 12.66
C TYR A 246 -17.39 -0.99 13.84
N SER A 247 -17.82 -1.63 14.92
CA SER A 247 -16.92 -2.08 15.99
C SER A 247 -15.94 -3.13 15.46
N LYS A 248 -14.91 -3.46 16.27
CA LYS A 248 -14.00 -4.57 15.98
C LYS A 248 -14.71 -5.92 15.76
N ASP A 249 -15.89 -6.08 16.36
CA ASP A 249 -16.72 -7.29 16.31
C ASP A 249 -17.81 -7.20 15.22
N ASN A 250 -17.68 -6.25 14.28
CA ASN A 250 -18.59 -6.01 13.16
C ASN A 250 -20.01 -5.58 13.56
N LYS A 251 -20.20 -5.00 14.75
CA LYS A 251 -21.48 -4.37 15.13
C LYS A 251 -21.52 -2.94 14.60
N PRO A 252 -22.59 -2.49 13.92
CA PRO A 252 -22.70 -1.12 13.47
C PRO A 252 -22.85 -0.18 14.68
N LEU A 253 -22.00 0.86 14.73
CA LEU A 253 -21.97 1.89 15.77
C LEU A 253 -22.59 3.21 15.28
N TRP A 254 -22.47 3.47 13.98
CA TRP A 254 -23.01 4.68 13.33
C TRP A 254 -23.23 4.41 11.85
N THR A 255 -24.21 5.11 11.25
CA THR A 255 -24.54 5.05 9.82
C THR A 255 -24.85 6.45 9.31
N SER A 256 -24.48 6.75 8.06
CA SER A 256 -24.70 8.06 7.42
C SER A 256 -26.15 8.39 7.07
N ARG A 257 -27.09 7.50 7.40
CA ARG A 257 -28.54 7.61 7.32
C ARG A 257 -29.18 6.72 8.36
#